data_AF-A0A537KH25-F1
#
_entry.id   AF-A0A537KH25-F1
#
_cell.length_a   1.000
_cell.length_b   1.000
_cell.length_c   1.000
_cell.angle_alpha   90.00
_cell.angle_beta   90.00
_cell.angle_gamma   90.00
#
_symmetry.space_group_name_H-M   'P 1'
#
loop_
_entity.id
_entity.type
_entity.pdbx_description
1 polymer ?
#
loop_
_entity_poly.entity_id
_entity_poly.type
_entity_poly.pdbx_seq_one_letter_code
_entity_poly.pdbx_strand_id
1 'polypeptide(L)' 'MNYIITIRYFNPILNIGLQDVRNAWYLAAQTPIQLTTIIYQGAVYFRFPGTGKRISYKKIKRGLIKKQIILQLPMELLPF' A
#
# COMPACT_ATOMS: atom_id res chain seq x y z
N MET A 1 -9.40 17.78 9.99
CA MET A 1 -8.15 17.98 9.22
C MET A 1 -7.93 16.71 8.41
N ASN A 2 -7.85 16.82 7.07
CA ASN A 2 -7.71 15.67 6.18
C ASN A 2 -6.23 15.56 5.77
N TYR A 3 -5.66 14.36 5.82
CA TYR A 3 -4.30 14.15 5.35
C TYR A 3 -4.31 13.66 3.90
N ILE A 4 -3.33 14.14 3.13
CA ILE A 4 -3.22 13.88 1.71
C ILE A 4 -2.03 12.96 1.49
N ILE A 5 -2.30 11.77 0.93
CA ILE A 5 -1.25 10.83 0.51
C ILE A 5 -1.24 10.76 -1.01
N THR A 6 -0.05 10.94 -1.58
CA THR A 6 0.15 10.82 -3.03
C THR A 6 0.82 9.49 -3.34
N ILE A 7 0.03 8.58 -3.91
CA ILE A 7 0.52 7.32 -4.47
C ILE A 7 1.07 7.60 -5.87
N ARG A 8 2.27 7.09 -6.15
CA ARG A 8 2.99 7.34 -7.42
C ARG A 8 2.82 6.22 -8.43
N TYR A 9 2.57 5.02 -7.93
CA TYR A 9 2.44 3.83 -8.73
C TYR A 9 1.27 2.97 -8.29
N PHE A 10 0.65 2.28 -9.23
CA PHE A 10 -0.52 1.45 -8.98
C PHE A 10 -0.41 0.12 -9.71
N ASN A 11 -0.71 -0.97 -9.01
CA ASN A 11 -0.87 -2.29 -9.59
C ASN A 11 -2.37 -2.63 -9.67
N PRO A 12 -2.98 -2.65 -10.86
CA PRO A 12 -4.42 -2.90 -11.04
C PRO A 12 -4.82 -4.35 -10.77
N ILE A 13 -3.91 -5.32 -10.94
CA ILE A 13 -4.21 -6.74 -10.73
C ILE A 13 -4.37 -7.03 -9.24
N LEU A 14 -3.52 -6.41 -8.41
CA LEU A 14 -3.52 -6.61 -6.96
C LEU A 14 -4.28 -5.53 -6.20
N ASN A 15 -4.72 -4.47 -6.89
CA ASN A 15 -5.29 -3.26 -6.31
C ASN A 15 -4.38 -2.64 -5.22
N ILE A 16 -3.07 -2.60 -5.48
CA ILE A 16 -2.07 -2.05 -4.55
C ILE A 16 -1.46 -0.79 -5.14
N GLY A 17 -1.54 0.31 -4.40
CA GLY A 17 -0.79 1.53 -4.65
C GLY A 17 0.54 1.54 -3.90
N LEU A 18 1.59 2.06 -4.52
CA LEU A 18 2.88 2.36 -3.90
C LEU A 18 3.11 3.87 -3.90
N GLN A 19 3.34 4.40 -2.71
CA GLN A 19 3.90 5.73 -2.51
C GLN A 19 5.42 5.68 -2.67
N ASP A 20 6.05 4.69 -2.04
CA ASP A 20 7.47 4.38 -2.14
C ASP A 20 7.70 2.87 -1.85
N VAL A 21 8.96 2.43 -1.76
CA VAL A 21 9.31 1.01 -1.54
C VAL A 21 8.90 0.49 -0.15
N ARG A 22 8.71 1.39 0.82
CA ARG A 22 8.33 1.09 2.21
C ARG A 22 6.87 1.40 2.52
N ASN A 23 6.16 2.11 1.63
CA ASN A 23 4.78 2.52 1.84
C ASN A 23 3.89 1.99 0.71
N ALA A 24 3.11 0.97 1.04
CA ALA A 24 2.11 0.37 0.16
C ALA A 24 0.71 0.49 0.75
N TRP A 25 -0.27 0.68 -0.14
CA TRP A 25 -1.67 0.90 0.18
C TRP A 25 -2.52 -0.08 -0.60
N TYR A 26 -3.45 -0.75 0.06
CA TYR A 26 -4.47 -1.56 -0.58
C TYR A 26 -5.69 -0.71 -0.88
N LEU A 27 -6.08 -0.67 -2.15
CA LEU A 27 -7.08 0.28 -2.67
C LEU A 27 -8.39 -0.40 -3.09
N ALA A 28 -8.53 -1.72 -2.94
CA ALA A 28 -9.77 -2.42 -3.30
C ALA A 28 -10.84 -2.38 -2.20
N ALA A 29 -10.46 -2.06 -0.97
CA ALA A 29 -11.40 -1.87 0.12
C ALA A 29 -12.09 -0.51 0.02
N GLN A 30 -13.27 -0.38 0.64
CA GLN A 30 -14.03 0.87 0.68
C GLN A 30 -13.22 2.02 1.31
N THR A 31 -12.36 1.69 2.28
CA THR A 31 -11.35 2.58 2.85
C THR A 31 -9.95 2.11 2.43
N PRO A 32 -9.06 3.00 1.96
CA PRO A 32 -7.68 2.64 1.67
C PRO A 32 -6.97 2.15 2.93
N ILE A 33 -6.31 1.00 2.85
CA ILE A 33 -5.64 0.37 3.99
C ILE A 33 -4.13 0.43 3.78
N GLN A 34 -3.40 1.00 4.73
CA GLN A 34 -1.93 0.94 4.70
C GLN A 34 -1.46 -0.48 5.03
N LEU A 35 -0.58 -1.01 4.20
CA LEU A 35 0.04 -2.31 4.43
C LEU A 35 1.28 -2.15 5.31
N THR A 36 1.52 -3.12 6.19
CA THR A 36 2.73 -3.13 7.03
C THR A 36 3.89 -3.69 6.21
N THR A 37 4.96 -2.90 6.09
CA THR A 37 6.19 -3.35 5.43
C THR A 37 7.04 -4.17 6.38
N ILE A 38 7.44 -5.36 5.95
CA ILE A 38 8.32 -6.26 6.69
C ILE A 38 9.45 -6.73 5.78
N ILE A 39 10.63 -6.89 6.36
CA ILE A 39 11.76 -7.53 5.69
C ILE A 39 11.81 -8.98 6.18
N TYR A 40 11.72 -9.92 5.25
CA TYR A 40 11.78 -11.35 5.56
C TYR A 40 12.73 -12.02 4.57
N GLN A 41 13.75 -12.72 5.09
CA GLN A 41 14.79 -13.39 4.28
C GLN A 41 15.43 -12.46 3.22
N GLY A 42 15.74 -11.21 3.62
CA GLY A 42 16.38 -10.22 2.72
C GLY A 42 15.47 -9.63 1.65
N ALA A 43 14.18 -9.99 1.61
CA ALA A 43 13.21 -9.44 0.67
C ALA A 43 12.13 -8.61 1.36
N VAL A 44 11.63 -7.59 0.65
CA VAL A 44 10.54 -6.72 1.12
C VAL A 44 9.20 -7.40 0.87
N TYR A 45 8.41 -7.53 1.93
CA TYR A 45 7.03 -8.00 1.88
C TYR A 45 6.11 -6.94 2.51
N PHE A 46 4.88 -6.93 2.05
CA PHE A 46 3.80 -6.13 2.60
C PHE A 46 2.76 -7.07 3.19
N ARG A 47 2.42 -6.86 4.46
CA ARG A 47 1.43 -7.63 5.20
C ARG A 47 0.14 -6.83 5.31
N PHE A 48 -0.98 -7.51 5.12
CA PHE A 48 -2.30 -6.93 5.36
C PHE A 48 -2.55 -6.86 6.87
N PRO A 49 -2.95 -5.70 7.41
CA PRO A 49 -3.25 -5.57 8.83
C PRO A 49 -4.41 -6.50 9.21
N GLY A 50 -4.36 -7.04 10.43
CA GLY A 50 -5.38 -7.98 10.94
C GLY A 50 -5.38 -9.37 10.28
N THR A 51 -4.50 -9.65 9.31
CA THR A 51 -4.44 -10.97 8.66
C THR A 51 -3.01 -11.54 8.59
N GLY A 52 -2.92 -12.84 8.28
CA GLY A 52 -1.66 -13.52 7.97
C GLY A 52 -1.18 -13.33 6.53
N LYS A 53 -1.95 -12.65 5.68
CA LYS A 53 -1.66 -12.53 4.24
C LYS A 53 -0.48 -11.59 4.00
N ARG A 54 0.44 -12.01 3.14
CA ARG A 54 1.65 -11.27 2.74
C ARG A 54 1.80 -11.26 1.24
N ILE A 55 2.31 -10.17 0.70
CA ILE A 55 2.64 -10.02 -0.72
C ILE A 55 4.07 -9.49 -0.83
N SER A 56 4.89 -10.12 -1.67
CA SER A 56 6.26 -9.65 -1.92
C SER A 56 6.26 -8.42 -2.83
N TYR A 57 7.22 -7.52 -2.59
CA TYR A 57 7.44 -6.36 -3.46
C TYR A 57 7.68 -6.78 -4.92
N LYS A 58 8.42 -7.88 -5.14
CA LYS A 58 8.67 -8.45 -6.47
C LYS A 58 7.35 -8.77 -7.21
N LYS A 59 6.34 -9.28 -6.51
CA LYS A 59 5.03 -9.59 -7.11
C LYS A 59 4.27 -8.31 -7.46
N ILE A 60 4.33 -7.28 -6.61
CA ILE A 60 3.69 -5.98 -6.87
C ILE A 60 4.35 -5.28 -8.06
N LYS A 61 5.68 -5.31 -8.15
CA LYS A 61 6.43 -4.65 -9.22
C LYS A 61 6.09 -5.17 -10.62
N ARG A 62 5.69 -6.45 -10.77
CA ARG A 62 5.37 -7.07 -12.07
C ARG A 62 4.18 -6.44 -12.81
N GLY A 63 3.28 -5.77 -12.12
CA GLY A 63 2.10 -5.12 -12.71
C GLY A 63 2.04 -3.63 -12.41
N LEU A 64 3.18 -3.00 -12.10
CA LEU A 64 3.22 -1.63 -11.64
C LEU A 64 3.07 -0.65 -12.79
N ILE A 65 2.09 0.24 -12.71
CA ILE A 65 1.85 1.33 -13.66
C ILE A 65 2.13 2.65 -12.94
N LYS A 66 2.80 3.59 -13.61
CA LYS A 66 2.96 4.95 -13.06
C LYS A 66 1.60 5.65 -13.14
N LYS A 67 1.00 5.91 -11.98
CA LYS A 67 -0.31 6.55 -11.86
C LYS A 67 -0.35 7.31 -10.56
N GLN A 68 -0.62 8.61 -10.65
CA GLN A 68 -0.79 9.45 -9.48
C GLN A 68 -2.20 9.26 -8.93
N ILE A 69 -2.30 8.82 -7.67
CA ILE A 69 -3.58 8.70 -6.95
C ILE A 69 -3.45 9.50 -5.67
N ILE A 70 -4.38 10.42 -5.47
CA ILE A 70 -4.45 11.27 -4.27
C ILE A 70 -5.48 10.64 -3.33
N LEU A 71 -5.01 10.16 -2.18
CA LEU A 71 -5.88 9.69 -1.11
C LEU A 71 -6.10 10.83 -0.12
N GLN A 72 -7.36 11.16 0.13
CA GLN A 72 -7.77 12.03 1.22
C GLN A 72 -8.30 11.14 2.32
N LEU A 73 -7.60 11.11 3.45
CA LEU A 73 -7.94 10.22 4.55
C LEU A 73 -8.28 11.04 5.81
N PRO A 74 -9.29 10.62 6.59
CA PRO A 74 -9.65 11.26 7.84
C PRO A 74 -8.60 10.97 8.93
N MET A 75 -8.22 11.98 9.72
CA MET A 75 -7.16 11.87 10.75
C MET A 75 -7.39 10.74 11.78
N GLU A 76 -8.63 10.32 12.00
CA GLU A 76 -9.02 9.27 12.95
C GLU A 76 -8.41 7.89 12.65
N LEU A 77 -7.86 7.69 11.44
CA LEU A 77 -7.29 6.42 10.99
C LEU A 77 -5.77 6.31 11.15
N LEU A 78 -5.10 7.28 11.80
CA LEU A 78 -3.66 7.20 12.07
C LEU A 78 -3.39 6.35 13.32
N PRO A 79 -2.48 5.35 13.27
CA PRO A 79 -2.02 4.68 14.47
C PRO A 79 -1.08 5.63 15.23
N PHE A 80 -1.50 6.06 16.41
CA PHE A 80 -0.65 6.75 17.40
C PHE A 80 0.05 5.74 18.32
#